data_AF-A0A2T3M8J6-F1
#
_entry.id   AF-A0A2T3M8J6-F1
#
_cell.length_a   1.000
_cell.length_b   1.000
_cell.length_c   1.000
_cell.angle_alpha   90.00
_cell.angle_beta   90.00
_cell.angle_gamma   90.00
#
_symmetry.space_group_name_H-M   'P 1'
#
loop_
_entity.id
_entity.type
_entity.pdbx_description
1 polymer ?
#
loop_
_entity_poly.entity_id
_entity_poly.type
_entity_poly.pdbx_seq_one_letter_code
_entity_poly.pdbx_strand_id
1 'polypeptide(L)' 'MPLIYKQLGQEVVTAKTFGFAAMMKAFLMVDPFKCILCGTRMVFTGFIAGLKVGQLVSAIENITLQRPI' A
#
# COMPACT_ATOMS: atom_id res chain seq x y z
N MET A 1 -1.32 24.78 -6.04
CA MET A 1 -1.92 24.90 -4.70
C MET A 1 -1.16 25.72 -3.64
N PRO A 2 0.08 26.22 -3.80
CA PRO A 2 0.76 26.98 -2.73
C PRO A 2 0.10 28.32 -2.33
N LEU A 3 -0.56 29.00 -3.27
CA LEU A 3 -1.13 30.35 -3.06
C LEU A 3 -2.26 30.36 -2.02
N ILE A 4 -3.09 29.30 -2.00
CA ILE A 4 -4.23 29.17 -1.09
C ILE A 4 -3.76 29.11 0.37
N TYR A 5 -2.73 28.31 0.66
CA TYR A 5 -2.16 28.20 2.01
C TYR A 5 -1.58 29.53 2.50
N LYS A 6 -0.95 30.31 1.60
CA LYS A 6 -0.39 31.62 1.93
C LYS A 6 -1.45 32.65 2.29
N GLN A 7 -2.62 32.61 1.63
CA GLN A 7 -3.77 33.48 1.96
C GLN A 7 -4.49 33.07 3.24
N LEU A 8 -4.48 31.77 3.59
CA LEU A 8 -5.06 31.26 4.83
C LEU A 8 -4.14 31.43 6.05
N GLY A 9 -2.93 31.99 5.88
CA GLY A 9 -1.95 32.14 6.97
C GLY A 9 -1.46 30.81 7.53
N GLN A 10 -1.59 29.72 6.76
CA GLN A 10 -1.18 28.39 7.20
C GLN A 10 0.27 28.13 6.86
N GLU A 11 1.02 27.60 7.83
CA GLU A 11 2.34 27.06 7.56
C GLU A 11 2.23 25.77 6.74
N VAL A 12 2.99 25.71 5.64
CA VAL A 12 3.07 24.51 4.81
C VAL A 12 3.94 23.49 5.53
N VAL A 13 3.31 22.64 6.34
CA VAL A 13 3.98 21.50 6.94
C VAL A 13 4.27 20.48 5.84
N THR A 14 5.54 20.11 5.68
CA THR A 14 5.92 19.01 4.80
C THR A 14 5.28 17.73 5.31
N ALA A 15 4.53 17.06 4.43
CA ALA A 15 3.90 15.80 4.78
C ALA A 15 4.98 14.81 5.23
N LYS A 16 4.84 14.30 6.46
CA LYS A 16 5.74 13.28 7.00
C LYS A 16 5.58 12.02 6.17
N THR A 17 6.62 11.61 5.47
CA THR A 17 6.60 10.36 4.72
C THR A 17 6.75 9.20 5.69
N PHE A 18 5.72 8.36 5.77
CA PHE A 18 5.76 7.13 6.55
C PHE A 18 6.24 5.99 5.65
N GLY A 19 7.21 5.20 6.14
CA GLY A 19 7.57 3.97 5.47
C GLY A 19 6.42 2.95 5.51
N PHE A 20 6.42 2.00 4.58
CA PHE A 20 5.38 0.96 4.48
C PHE A 20 5.06 0.29 5.82
N ALA A 21 6.08 -0.10 6.59
CA ALA A 21 5.88 -0.72 7.89
C ALA A 21 5.24 0.20 8.94
N ALA A 22 5.59 1.48 8.93
CA ALA A 22 4.97 2.47 9.82
C ALA A 22 3.49 2.65 9.46
N MET A 23 3.16 2.68 8.16
CA MET A 23 1.77 2.77 7.70
C MET A 23 0.95 1.54 8.09
N MET A 24 1.45 0.33 7.81
CA MET A 24 0.77 -0.92 8.15
C MET A 24 0.48 -1.01 9.66
N LYS A 25 1.47 -0.63 10.48
CA LYS A 25 1.33 -0.65 11.93
C LYS A 25 0.33 0.40 12.43
N ALA A 26 0.35 1.61 11.88
CA ALA A 26 -0.51 2.70 12.33
C ALA A 26 -1.97 2.57 11.85
N PHE A 27 -2.20 2.10 10.62
CA PHE A 27 -3.54 2.05 10.04
C PHE A 27 -4.23 0.70 10.20
N LEU A 28 -3.48 -0.40 10.06
CA LEU A 28 -4.05 -1.75 10.06
C LEU A 28 -3.78 -2.50 11.36
N MET A 29 -3.04 -1.90 12.31
CA MET A 29 -2.60 -2.54 13.55
C MET A 29 -1.83 -3.86 13.30
N VAL A 30 -1.21 -3.99 12.13
CA VAL A 30 -0.45 -5.19 11.72
C VAL A 30 1.02 -4.81 11.55
N ASP A 31 1.92 -5.59 12.15
CA ASP A 31 3.36 -5.51 11.85
C ASP A 31 3.65 -6.39 10.62
N PRO A 32 4.01 -5.80 9.46
CA PRO A 32 4.29 -6.57 8.25
C PRO A 32 5.56 -7.42 8.37
N PHE A 33 6.38 -7.20 9.40
CA PHE A 33 7.54 -8.02 9.69
C PHE A 33 7.27 -9.07 10.76
N LYS A 34 6.02 -9.33 11.15
CA LYS A 34 5.68 -10.44 12.03
C LYS A 34 5.14 -11.60 11.20
N CYS A 35 5.77 -12.77 11.32
CA CYS A 35 5.29 -13.98 10.66
C CYS A 35 3.90 -14.35 11.20
N ILE A 36 2.91 -14.49 10.32
CA ILE A 36 1.54 -14.85 10.70
C ILE A 36 1.43 -16.27 11.28
N LEU A 37 2.35 -17.17 10.90
CA LEU A 37 2.35 -18.55 11.34
C LEU A 37 3.06 -18.74 12.68
N CYS A 38 4.28 -18.21 12.84
CA CYS A 38 5.12 -18.47 14.02
C CYS A 38 5.39 -17.23 14.89
N GLY A 39 4.92 -16.05 14.49
CA GLY A 39 5.12 -14.80 15.26
C GLY A 39 6.56 -14.26 15.26
N THR A 40 7.52 -14.94 14.64
CA THR A 40 8.92 -14.52 14.56
C THR A 40 9.08 -13.32 13.60
N ARG A 41 10.12 -12.51 13.82
CA ARG A 41 10.42 -11.35 12.99
C ARG A 41 10.96 -11.77 11.61
N MET A 42 10.34 -11.26 10.55
CA MET A 42 10.76 -11.41 9.16
C MET A 42 11.69 -10.26 8.75
N VAL A 43 12.51 -10.49 7.74
CA VAL A 43 13.41 -9.48 7.15
C VAL A 43 12.86 -9.06 5.80
N PHE A 44 12.81 -7.74 5.55
CA PHE A 44 12.43 -7.21 4.26
C PHE A 44 13.51 -7.50 3.21
N THR A 45 13.18 -8.28 2.19
CA THR A 45 14.10 -8.64 1.10
C THR A 45 13.85 -7.83 -0.18
N GLY A 46 12.64 -7.29 -0.37
CA GLY A 46 12.29 -6.49 -1.54
C GLY A 46 10.78 -6.38 -1.73
N PHE A 47 10.37 -5.68 -2.80
CA PHE A 47 8.98 -5.59 -3.23
C PHE A 47 8.86 -5.96 -4.71
N ILE A 48 7.74 -6.58 -5.07
CA ILE A 48 7.38 -6.86 -6.47
C ILE A 48 6.06 -6.12 -6.71
N ALA A 49 6.00 -5.35 -7.79
CA ALA A 49 4.77 -4.66 -8.17
C ALA A 49 3.70 -5.69 -8.52
N GLY A 50 2.56 -5.63 -7.83
CA GLY A 50 1.41 -6.47 -8.12
C GLY A 50 0.65 -5.99 -9.37
N LEU A 51 -0.24 -6.85 -9.88
CA LEU A 51 -1.17 -6.50 -10.94
C LEU A 51 -2.20 -5.48 -10.42
N LYS A 52 -2.62 -4.56 -11.31
CA LYS A 52 -3.71 -3.63 -11.01
C LYS A 52 -5.01 -4.42 -10.80
N VAL A 53 -5.91 -3.91 -9.94
CA VAL A 53 -7.21 -4.54 -9.64
C VAL A 53 -7.97 -4.90 -10.91
N GLY A 54 -8.03 -3.99 -11.90
CA GLY A 54 -8.71 -4.27 -13.18
C GLY A 54 -8.12 -5.47 -13.92
N GLN A 55 -6.80 -5.67 -13.87
CA GLN A 55 -6.17 -6.85 -14.49
C GLN A 55 -6.44 -8.13 -13.72
N LEU A 56 -6.50 -8.06 -12.39
CA LEU A 56 -6.91 -9.21 -11.57
C LEU A 56 -8.35 -9.62 -11.88
N VAL A 57 -9.26 -8.65 -12.01
CA VAL A 57 -10.66 -8.89 -12.37
C VAL A 57 -10.76 -9.52 -13.76
N SER A 58 -10.10 -8.96 -14.77
CA SER A 58 -10.11 -9.53 -16.12
C SER A 58 -9.52 -10.94 -16.17
N ALA A 59 -8.44 -11.21 -15.42
CA ALA A 59 -7.88 -12.56 -15.33
C ALA A 59 -8.88 -13.55 -14.71
N ILE A 60 -9.57 -13.16 -13.64
CA ILE A 60 -10.60 -14.00 -13.01
C ILE A 60 -11.79 -14.21 -13.95
N GLU A 61 -12.24 -13.18 -14.67
CA GLU A 61 -13.30 -13.28 -15.67
C GLU A 61 -12.93 -14.25 -16.80
N ASN A 62 -11.69 -14.18 -17.28
CA ASN A 62 -11.21 -15.10 -18.32
C ASN A 62 -11.20 -16.55 -17.82
N ILE A 63 -10.76 -16.79 -16.57
CA ILE A 63 -10.76 -18.13 -15.96
C ILE A 63 -12.19 -18.65 -15.77
N THR A 64 -13.09 -17.82 -15.20
CA THR A 64 -14.47 -18.23 -14.90
C THR A 64 -15.30 -18.46 -16.15
N LEU A 65 -15.05 -17.70 -17.21
CA LEU A 65 -15.75 -17.80 -18.49
C LEU A 65 -15.04 -18.71 -19.50
N GLN A 66 -13.97 -19.39 -19.08
CA GLN A 66 -13.11 -20.25 -19.92
C GLN A 66 -12.68 -19.57 -21.23
N ARG A 67 -12.45 -18.25 -21.19
CA ARG A 67 -11.94 -17.51 -22.34
C ARG A 67 -10.44 -17.77 -22.50
N PRO A 68 -9.92 -17.84 -23.73
CA PRO A 68 -8.49 -17.98 -23.93
C PRO A 68 -7.75 -16.79 -23.31
N ILE A 69 -6.66 -17.09 -22.60
CA ILE A 69 -5.77 -16.15 -21.92
C ILE A 69 -4.77 -15.58 -22.92
#